data_AF-A0A679JR11-F1
#
_entry.id   AF-A0A679JR11-F1
#
_cell.length_a   1.000
_cell.length_b   1.000
_cell.length_c   1.000
_cell.angle_alpha   90.00
_cell.angle_beta   90.00
_cell.angle_gamma   90.00
#
_symmetry.space_group_name_H-M   'P 1'
#
loop_
_entity.id
_entity.type
_entity.pdbx_description
1 polymer ?
#
loop_
_entity_poly.entity_id
_entity_poly.type
_entity_poly.pdbx_seq_one_letter_code
_entity_poly.pdbx_strand_id
1 'polypeptide(L)'
;MTPDEPERDVLTLLQRRAAALVALRLRSVSVVIARLAGLVGEAHALGHSHADIHARLRAAGLGVSWNNYRAALVRARRRAARARISETASSDVIPGGVGGTVSSDVGAGPAASPAGTREPGASPVALLDALANAQRAASRDYATAARALARKPRSTPP
;
A
#
# COMPACT_ATOMS: atom_id res chain seq x y z
N MET A 1 33.02 22.04 -6.27
CA MET A 1 32.46 20.81 -5.69
C MET A 1 30.96 20.87 -5.97
N THR A 2 30.55 20.28 -7.09
CA THR A 2 29.20 20.45 -7.66
C THR A 2 28.21 19.49 -6.97
N PRO A 3 27.18 19.99 -6.28
CA PRO A 3 26.21 19.15 -5.56
C PRO A 3 25.32 18.28 -6.48
N ASP A 4 25.41 18.43 -7.81
CA ASP A 4 24.62 17.71 -8.81
C ASP A 4 24.97 16.23 -9.06
N GLU A 5 26.14 15.75 -8.64
CA GLU A 5 26.59 14.39 -9.01
C GLU A 5 25.76 13.23 -8.42
N PRO A 6 25.42 13.19 -7.11
CA PRO A 6 24.69 12.05 -6.56
C PRO A 6 23.25 11.97 -7.08
N GLU A 7 22.60 13.11 -7.33
CA GLU A 7 21.24 13.17 -7.84
C GLU A 7 21.13 12.59 -9.26
N ARG A 8 22.05 13.00 -10.15
CA ARG A 8 22.11 12.46 -11.52
C ARG A 8 22.45 10.98 -11.54
N ASP A 9 23.27 10.53 -10.60
CA ASP A 9 23.65 9.13 -10.50
C ASP A 9 22.46 8.25 -10.09
N VAL A 10 21.62 8.68 -9.14
CA VAL A 10 20.43 7.93 -8.71
C VAL A 10 19.40 7.79 -9.83
N LEU A 11 19.12 8.85 -10.59
CA LEU A 11 18.21 8.74 -11.74
C LEU A 11 18.77 7.85 -12.86
N THR A 12 20.09 7.89 -13.06
CA THR A 12 20.78 7.04 -14.04
C THR A 12 20.73 5.57 -13.61
N LEU A 13 20.96 5.29 -12.32
CA LEU A 13 20.84 3.97 -11.72
C LEU A 13 19.40 3.44 -11.84
N LEU A 14 18.41 4.27 -11.53
CA LEU A 14 17.00 3.92 -11.67
C LEU A 14 16.67 3.54 -13.12
N GLN A 15 17.12 4.33 -14.09
CA GLN A 15 16.90 4.08 -15.51
C GLN A 15 17.56 2.76 -15.96
N ARG A 16 18.82 2.53 -15.60
CA ARG A 16 19.55 1.28 -15.90
C ARG A 16 18.84 0.06 -15.29
N ARG A 17 18.44 0.17 -14.01
CA ARG A 17 17.77 -0.93 -13.31
C ARG A 17 16.40 -1.23 -13.89
N ALA A 18 15.65 -0.19 -14.27
CA ALA A 18 14.37 -0.35 -14.95
C ALA A 18 14.53 -1.07 -16.29
N ALA A 19 15.51 -0.67 -17.12
CA ALA A 19 15.78 -1.32 -18.40
C ALA A 19 16.13 -2.81 -18.22
N ALA A 20 16.98 -3.14 -17.24
CA ALA A 20 17.30 -4.53 -16.91
C ALA A 20 16.07 -5.34 -16.49
N LEU A 21 15.18 -4.79 -15.67
CA LEU A 21 13.95 -5.47 -15.25
C LEU A 21 12.94 -5.65 -16.40
N VAL A 22 12.90 -4.70 -17.34
CA VAL A 22 12.09 -4.83 -18.55
C VAL A 22 12.64 -5.93 -19.46
N ALA A 23 13.98 -6.02 -19.60
CA ALA A 23 14.63 -7.07 -20.37
C ALA A 23 14.35 -8.48 -19.82
N LEU A 24 14.19 -8.63 -18.50
CA LEU A 24 13.79 -9.89 -17.86
C LEU A 24 12.33 -10.30 -18.14
N ARG A 25 11.55 -9.50 -18.88
CA ARG A 25 10.14 -9.77 -19.26
C ARG A 25 9.30 -10.29 -18.11
N LEU A 26 9.37 -9.59 -16.98
CA LEU A 26 8.59 -9.96 -15.80
C LEU A 26 7.09 -10.00 -16.12
N ARG A 27 6.40 -10.95 -15.49
CA ARG A 27 4.98 -11.28 -15.70
C ARG A 27 4.02 -10.08 -15.59
N SER A 28 4.41 -9.01 -14.88
CA SER A 28 3.61 -7.79 -14.75
C SER A 28 4.46 -6.55 -14.44
N VAL A 29 4.07 -5.43 -15.03
CA VAL A 29 4.60 -4.08 -14.75
C VAL A 29 4.51 -3.73 -13.26
N SER A 30 3.48 -4.19 -12.55
CA SER A 30 3.35 -3.94 -11.11
C SER A 30 4.48 -4.59 -10.30
N VAL A 31 5.04 -5.71 -10.77
CA VAL A 31 6.18 -6.37 -10.13
C VAL A 31 7.46 -5.59 -10.38
N VAL A 32 7.65 -5.07 -11.59
CA VAL A 32 8.79 -4.18 -11.92
C VAL A 32 8.78 -2.97 -10.99
N ILE A 33 7.64 -2.29 -10.86
CA ILE A 33 7.50 -1.10 -10.00
C ILE A 33 7.72 -1.46 -8.52
N ALA A 34 7.25 -2.62 -8.06
CA ALA A 34 7.48 -3.06 -6.69
C ALA A 34 8.98 -3.27 -6.39
N ARG A 35 9.75 -3.80 -7.35
CA ARG A 35 11.21 -3.96 -7.21
C ARG A 35 11.96 -2.64 -7.25
N LEU A 36 11.44 -1.65 -7.97
CA LEU A 36 12.02 -0.31 -8.05
C LEU A 36 11.57 0.62 -6.92
N ALA A 37 10.60 0.22 -6.09
CA ALA A 37 9.96 1.10 -5.11
C ALA A 37 10.93 1.68 -4.07
N GLY A 38 12.00 0.95 -3.72
CA GLY A 38 13.08 1.44 -2.85
C GLY A 38 13.85 2.60 -3.50
N LEU A 39 14.41 2.36 -4.69
CA LEU A 39 15.12 3.39 -5.48
C LEU A 39 14.24 4.60 -5.82
N VAL A 40 12.96 4.38 -6.09
CA VAL A 40 11.99 5.49 -6.30
C VAL A 40 11.78 6.30 -5.02
N GLY A 41 11.80 5.64 -3.86
CA GLY A 41 11.75 6.29 -2.56
C GLY A 41 13.01 7.13 -2.29
N GLU A 42 14.18 6.60 -2.59
CA GLU A 42 15.47 7.29 -2.48
C GLU A 42 15.54 8.51 -3.41
N ALA A 43 15.21 8.33 -4.70
CA ALA A 43 15.16 9.44 -5.65
C ALA A 43 14.20 10.56 -5.20
N HIS A 44 13.05 10.19 -4.62
CA HIS A 44 12.11 11.17 -4.08
C HIS A 44 12.63 11.84 -2.80
N ALA A 45 13.35 11.11 -1.94
CA ALA A 45 13.98 11.69 -0.74
C ALA A 45 15.07 12.69 -1.10
N LEU A 46 15.73 12.51 -2.25
CA LEU A 46 16.69 13.46 -2.84
C LEU A 46 16.02 14.65 -3.55
N GLY A 47 14.68 14.74 -3.54
CA GLY A 47 13.95 15.89 -4.09
C GLY A 47 13.42 15.71 -5.52
N HIS A 48 13.63 14.55 -6.16
CA HIS A 48 13.08 14.33 -7.51
C HIS A 48 11.56 14.17 -7.49
N SER A 49 10.90 14.86 -8.43
CA SER A 49 9.47 14.73 -8.58
C SER A 49 9.09 13.34 -9.09
N HIS A 50 7.92 12.84 -8.69
CA HIS A 50 7.41 11.59 -9.24
C HIS A 50 7.18 11.65 -10.75
N ALA A 51 6.99 12.85 -11.33
CA ALA A 51 6.85 13.05 -12.77
C ALA A 51 8.17 12.77 -13.51
N ASP A 52 9.28 13.29 -12.99
CA ASP A 52 10.62 13.07 -13.59
C ASP A 52 11.03 11.60 -13.49
N ILE A 53 10.79 10.98 -12.34
CA ILE A 53 11.00 9.55 -12.11
C ILE A 53 10.19 8.73 -13.13
N HIS A 54 8.91 9.06 -13.34
CA HIS A 54 8.07 8.36 -14.31
C HIS A 54 8.56 8.55 -15.75
N ALA A 55 8.98 9.75 -16.12
CA ALA A 55 9.57 10.02 -17.43
C ALA A 55 10.84 9.17 -17.67
N ARG A 56 11.71 9.04 -16.67
CA ARG A 56 12.90 8.17 -16.74
C ARG A 56 12.55 6.68 -16.87
N LEU A 57 11.52 6.22 -16.16
CA LEU A 57 11.03 4.86 -16.30
C LEU A 57 10.46 4.59 -17.71
N ARG A 58 9.76 5.57 -18.31
CA ARG A 58 9.29 5.44 -19.70
C ARG A 58 10.46 5.43 -20.69
N ALA A 59 11.47 6.26 -20.49
CA ALA A 59 12.70 6.25 -21.29
C ALA A 59 13.46 4.92 -21.18
N ALA A 60 13.34 4.22 -20.05
CA ALA A 60 13.86 2.87 -19.87
C ALA A 60 13.01 1.76 -20.53
N GLY A 61 11.93 2.11 -21.22
CA GLY A 61 11.02 1.17 -21.90
C GLY A 61 9.86 0.67 -21.04
N LEU A 62 9.66 1.21 -19.83
CA LEU A 62 8.49 0.86 -19.01
C LEU A 62 7.25 1.61 -19.51
N GLY A 63 6.50 0.98 -20.40
CA GLY A 63 5.26 1.51 -20.99
C GLY A 63 4.07 1.57 -20.02
N VAL A 64 4.21 2.31 -18.90
CA VAL A 64 3.18 2.43 -17.87
C VAL A 64 2.51 3.81 -17.89
N SER A 65 1.18 3.85 -17.78
CA SER A 65 0.44 5.10 -17.61
C SER A 65 0.67 5.70 -16.21
N TRP A 66 0.51 7.02 -16.09
CA TRP A 66 0.70 7.74 -14.83
C TRP A 66 -0.14 7.18 -13.67
N ASN A 67 -1.43 6.93 -13.92
CA ASN A 67 -2.35 6.39 -12.90
C ASN A 67 -1.93 4.99 -12.44
N ASN A 68 -1.51 4.13 -13.38
CA ASN A 68 -1.09 2.77 -13.05
C ASN A 68 0.23 2.77 -12.27
N TYR A 69 1.14 3.68 -12.61
CA TYR A 69 2.38 3.91 -11.86
C TYR A 69 2.10 4.27 -10.39
N ARG A 70 1.26 5.27 -10.14
CA ARG A 70 0.88 5.68 -8.78
C ARG A 70 0.20 4.56 -8.00
N ALA A 71 -0.75 3.87 -8.64
CA ALA A 71 -1.45 2.75 -8.01
C ALA A 71 -0.50 1.60 -7.64
N ALA A 72 0.43 1.25 -8.54
CA ALA A 72 1.43 0.22 -8.30
C ALA A 72 2.39 0.60 -7.16
N LEU A 73 2.82 1.87 -7.08
CA LEU A 73 3.64 2.38 -5.98
C LEU A 73 2.93 2.27 -4.62
N VAL A 74 1.67 2.68 -4.53
CA VAL A 74 0.88 2.57 -3.29
C VAL A 74 0.77 1.11 -2.85
N ARG A 75 0.49 0.20 -3.79
CA ARG A 75 0.43 -1.25 -3.50
C ARG A 75 1.79 -1.79 -3.06
N ALA A 76 2.89 -1.38 -3.69
CA ALA A 76 4.23 -1.77 -3.33
C ALA A 76 4.60 -1.31 -1.91
N ARG A 77 4.31 -0.05 -1.56
CA ARG A 77 4.53 0.49 -0.21
C ARG A 77 3.71 -0.26 0.85
N ARG A 78 2.43 -0.54 0.57
CA ARG A 78 1.58 -1.34 1.48
C ARG A 78 2.11 -2.76 1.68
N ARG A 79 2.64 -3.39 0.62
CA ARG A 79 3.25 -4.72 0.71
C ARG A 79 4.51 -4.68 1.56
N ALA A 80 5.38 -3.68 1.36
CA ALA A 80 6.59 -3.50 2.17
C ALA A 80 6.25 -3.26 3.65
N ALA A 81 5.24 -2.44 3.94
CA ALA A 81 4.78 -2.21 5.32
C ALA A 81 4.26 -3.50 5.98
N ARG A 82 3.51 -4.33 5.25
CA ARG A 82 3.04 -5.62 5.76
C ARG A 82 4.17 -6.63 5.98
N ALA A 83 5.17 -6.65 5.09
CA ALA A 83 6.33 -7.52 5.24
C ALA A 83 7.11 -7.18 6.53
N ARG A 84 7.31 -5.88 6.82
CA ARG A 84 7.97 -5.43 8.05
C ARG A 84 7.22 -5.86 9.31
N ILE A 85 5.89 -5.75 9.33
CA ILE A 85 5.07 -6.18 10.47
C ILE A 85 5.18 -7.70 10.69
N SER A 86 5.23 -8.48 9.61
CA SER A 86 5.36 -9.94 9.69
C SER A 86 6.75 -10.37 10.16
N GLU A 87 7.79 -9.59 9.83
CA GLU A 87 9.18 -9.86 10.23
C GLU A 87 9.39 -9.57 11.73
N THR A 88 8.76 -8.51 12.26
CA THR A 88 8.76 -8.24 13.71
C THR A 88 7.96 -9.26 14.51
N ALA A 89 6.93 -9.88 13.92
CA ALA A 89 6.14 -10.94 14.55
C ALA A 89 6.82 -12.32 14.53
N SER A 90 7.94 -12.50 13.81
CA SER A 90 8.67 -13.77 13.72
C SER A 90 9.94 -13.85 14.57
N SER A 91 10.27 -12.81 15.37
CA SER A 91 11.41 -12.83 16.28
C SER A 91 11.09 -13.30 17.71
N ASP A 92 9.86 -13.73 17.98
CA ASP A 92 9.48 -14.34 19.27
C ASP A 92 8.84 -15.71 19.01
N VAL A 93 9.67 -16.69 18.66
CA VAL A 93 9.28 -18.10 18.67
C VAL A 93 10.04 -18.78 19.80
N ILE A 94 9.41 -18.80 20.97
CA ILE A 94 9.61 -19.85 21.96
C ILE A 94 8.97 -21.12 21.37
N PRO A 95 9.69 -22.25 21.24
CA PRO A 95 9.12 -23.48 20.70
C PRO A 95 8.34 -24.19 21.81
N GLY A 96 7.02 -24.21 21.69
CA GLY A 96 6.20 -25.08 22.54
C GLY A 96 4.73 -24.74 22.46
N GLY A 97 3.92 -25.67 21.92
CA GLY A 97 2.47 -25.59 22.09
C GLY A 97 1.68 -26.16 20.92
N VAL A 98 1.41 -27.45 21.01
CA VAL A 98 0.54 -28.24 20.15
C VAL A 98 -0.91 -27.74 20.07
N GLY A 99 -1.53 -27.90 18.90
CA GLY A 99 -2.87 -28.49 18.80
C GLY A 99 -4.08 -27.56 18.62
N GLY A 100 -4.99 -28.01 17.74
CA GLY A 100 -6.44 -27.85 17.92
C GLY A 100 -7.07 -26.70 17.14
N THR A 101 -7.57 -26.93 15.92
CA THR A 101 -8.97 -27.28 15.59
C THR A 101 -9.90 -26.09 15.40
N VAL A 102 -10.50 -26.10 14.21
CA VAL A 102 -11.69 -25.36 13.77
C VAL A 102 -12.81 -25.33 14.81
N SER A 103 -13.57 -24.23 14.85
CA SER A 103 -15.02 -24.30 15.04
C SER A 103 -15.70 -23.01 14.58
N SER A 104 -16.76 -23.22 13.80
CA SER A 104 -17.72 -22.22 13.36
C SER A 104 -18.71 -21.88 14.48
N ASP A 105 -19.42 -20.77 14.23
CA ASP A 105 -20.85 -20.54 14.49
C ASP A 105 -21.32 -19.58 15.61
N VAL A 106 -22.39 -18.87 15.23
CA VAL A 106 -23.38 -18.05 15.95
C VAL A 106 -22.92 -16.84 16.76
N GLY A 107 -23.59 -15.69 16.50
CA GLY A 107 -24.09 -14.89 17.62
C GLY A 107 -23.96 -13.36 17.53
N ALA A 108 -25.01 -12.74 17.00
CA ALA A 108 -25.68 -11.54 17.54
C ALA A 108 -24.87 -10.42 18.24
N GLY A 109 -24.92 -9.24 17.62
CA GLY A 109 -25.44 -8.03 18.29
C GLY A 109 -24.48 -7.23 19.20
N PRO A 110 -24.79 -5.95 19.44
CA PRO A 110 -23.79 -4.90 19.55
C PRO A 110 -23.60 -4.40 20.99
N ALA A 111 -22.36 -4.03 21.31
CA ALA A 111 -21.95 -2.93 22.21
C ALA A 111 -20.66 -3.32 22.92
N ALA A 112 -19.56 -2.69 22.54
CA ALA A 112 -18.47 -2.37 23.45
C ALA A 112 -17.56 -1.37 22.75
N SER A 113 -17.71 -0.09 23.07
CA SER A 113 -16.56 0.80 23.07
C SER A 113 -15.54 0.21 24.04
N PRO A 114 -14.28 -0.02 23.66
CA PRO A 114 -13.22 -0.08 24.63
C PRO A 114 -12.73 1.36 24.84
N ALA A 115 -13.09 1.91 26.00
CA ALA A 115 -12.22 2.84 26.68
C ALA A 115 -10.84 2.16 26.80
N GLY A 116 -9.78 2.82 26.37
CA GLY A 116 -8.45 2.23 26.38
C GLY A 116 -7.37 3.21 26.01
N THR A 117 -6.74 3.75 27.06
CA THR A 117 -5.31 4.11 27.08
C THR A 117 -4.96 5.47 26.47
N ARG A 118 -4.86 6.45 27.38
CA ARG A 118 -4.01 7.64 27.26
C ARG A 118 -2.64 7.25 26.69
N GLU A 119 -2.13 8.04 25.74
CA GLU A 119 -0.70 8.37 25.62
C GLU A 119 -0.52 9.50 24.56
N PRO A 120 0.61 10.24 24.57
CA PRO A 120 0.63 11.69 24.50
C PRO A 120 1.14 12.19 23.13
N GLY A 121 0.76 13.42 22.78
CA GLY A 121 1.34 14.14 21.64
C GLY A 121 1.05 13.51 20.27
N ALA A 122 -0.24 13.31 19.93
CA ALA A 122 -0.60 13.00 18.56
C ALA A 122 -0.14 14.14 17.65
N SER A 123 0.93 13.90 16.88
CA SER A 123 1.43 14.88 15.93
C SER A 123 0.30 15.24 14.95
N PRO A 124 0.24 16.48 14.44
CA PRO A 124 -0.82 16.91 13.52
C PRO A 124 -0.98 15.97 12.32
N VAL A 125 0.12 15.36 11.88
CA VAL A 125 0.15 14.36 10.80
C VAL A 125 -0.58 13.07 11.20
N ALA A 126 -0.40 12.59 12.43
CA ALA A 126 -1.08 11.40 12.93
C ALA A 126 -2.61 11.61 13.03
N LEU A 127 -3.05 12.82 13.39
CA LEU A 127 -4.47 13.19 13.39
C LEU A 127 -5.07 13.21 11.98
N LEU A 128 -4.35 13.77 11.00
CA LEU A 128 -4.80 13.79 9.61
C LEU A 128 -4.87 12.40 9.00
N ASP A 129 -3.89 11.54 9.30
CA ASP A 129 -3.90 10.15 8.84
C ASP A 129 -5.03 9.33 9.48
N ALA A 130 -5.28 9.53 10.78
CA ALA A 130 -6.41 8.92 11.48
C ALA A 130 -7.74 9.36 10.86
N LEU A 131 -7.90 10.65 10.58
CA LEU A 131 -9.11 11.21 9.97
C LEU A 131 -9.32 10.69 8.54
N ALA A 132 -8.26 10.65 7.72
CA ALA A 132 -8.31 10.11 6.37
C ALA A 132 -8.63 8.60 6.35
N ASN A 133 -8.19 7.85 7.38
CA ASN A 133 -8.54 6.45 7.55
C ASN A 133 -10.00 6.28 7.96
N ALA A 134 -10.50 7.10 8.90
CA ALA A 134 -11.90 7.10 9.33
C ALA A 134 -12.86 7.41 8.16
N GLN A 135 -12.55 8.41 7.34
CA GLN A 135 -13.36 8.76 6.16
C GLN A 135 -13.43 7.62 5.13
N ARG A 136 -12.33 6.90 4.92
CA ARG A 136 -12.30 5.75 4.00
C ARG A 136 -13.09 4.55 4.53
N ALA A 137 -13.10 4.33 5.84
CA ALA A 137 -13.93 3.30 6.47
C ALA A 137 -15.41 3.64 6.28
N ALA A 138 -15.84 4.83 6.70
CA ALA A 138 -17.22 5.30 6.56
C ALA A 138 -17.73 5.24 5.11
N SER A 139 -16.92 5.66 4.13
CA SER A 139 -17.29 5.64 2.71
C SER A 139 -17.58 4.22 2.18
N ARG A 140 -16.88 3.20 2.70
CA ARG A 140 -17.13 1.80 2.32
C ARG A 140 -18.43 1.28 2.90
N ASP A 141 -18.77 1.69 4.11
CA ASP A 141 -19.99 1.27 4.77
C ASP A 141 -21.21 1.88 4.06
N TYR A 142 -21.13 3.15 3.68
CA TYR A 142 -22.17 3.79 2.84
C TYR A 142 -22.33 3.11 1.48
N ALA A 143 -21.24 2.77 0.79
CA ALA A 143 -21.31 2.05 -0.48
C ALA A 143 -21.93 0.64 -0.34
N THR A 144 -21.70 -0.01 0.81
CA THR A 144 -22.25 -1.33 1.10
C THR A 144 -23.75 -1.24 1.42
N ALA A 145 -24.16 -0.25 2.23
CA ALA A 145 -25.57 0.03 2.52
C ALA A 145 -26.37 0.41 1.25
N ALA A 146 -25.80 1.24 0.38
CA ALA A 146 -26.42 1.62 -0.89
C ALA A 146 -26.65 0.42 -1.82
N ARG A 147 -25.67 -0.51 -1.90
CA ARG A 147 -25.80 -1.75 -2.67
C ARG A 147 -26.83 -2.71 -2.08
N ALA A 148 -26.97 -2.75 -0.76
CA ALA A 148 -27.98 -3.56 -0.09
C ALA A 148 -29.40 -3.01 -0.35
N LEU A 149 -29.58 -1.69 -0.34
CA LEU A 149 -30.85 -1.04 -0.67
C LEU A 149 -31.26 -1.22 -2.14
N ALA A 150 -30.30 -1.17 -3.07
CA ALA A 150 -30.54 -1.39 -4.50
C ALA A 150 -30.93 -2.85 -4.83
N ARG A 151 -30.70 -3.80 -3.92
CA ARG A 151 -31.03 -5.22 -4.07
C ARG A 151 -32.42 -5.59 -3.55
N LYS A 152 -33.30 -4.63 -3.22
CA LYS A 152 -34.67 -4.96 -2.78
C LYS A 152 -35.46 -5.63 -3.93
N PRO A 153 -35.84 -6.90 -3.81
CA PRO A 153 -36.55 -7.61 -4.87
C PRO A 153 -37.97 -7.07 -5.00
N ARG A 154 -38.38 -6.80 -6.24
CA ARG A 154 -39.79 -6.60 -6.60
C ARG A 154 -40.52 -7.93 -6.35
N SER A 155 -41.20 -8.02 -5.21
CA SER A 155 -42.25 -9.02 -5.00
C SER A 155 -43.41 -8.65 -5.91
N THR A 156 -43.65 -9.49 -6.91
CA THR A 156 -44.86 -9.47 -7.74
C THR A 156 -45.93 -10.25 -6.98
N PRO A 157 -47.00 -9.63 -6.47
CA PRO A 157 -48.14 -10.39 -5.99
C PRO A 157 -49.01 -10.86 -7.17
N PRO A 158 -49.69 -12.02 -7.03
CA PRO A 158 -50.57 -12.61 -8.04
C PRO A 158 -51.88 -11.83 -8.24
#